data_AF-A0AAE0T209-F1
#
_entry.id   AF-A0AAE0T209-F1
#
_cell.length_a   1.000
_cell.length_b   1.000
_cell.length_c   1.000
_cell.angle_alpha   90.00
_cell.angle_beta   90.00
_cell.angle_gamma   90.00
#
_symmetry.space_group_name_H-M   'P 1'
#
loop_
_entity.id
_entity.type
_entity.pdbx_description
1 polymer ?
#
loop_
_entity_poly.entity_id
_entity_poly.type
_entity_poly.pdbx_seq_one_letter_code
_entity_poly.pdbx_strand_id
1 'polypeptide(L)'
;MRIKSDQRIRLINVLGTSDLMEGNALSHQQSTIDIYTNSWGPKDGRGFGSMRTLTSAAIERGIRTGRNGKGTIYVWAAGNGGLHDNCNADAYVNSIYTISISSINSNGLSATYAEVCTPVLSVTYGGGGGTNEYLSLLIESSPL
;
A
#
# COMPACT_ATOMS: atom_id res chain seq x y z
N MET A 1 -7.49 -15.95 -6.63
CA MET A 1 -7.06 -14.66 -7.20
C MET A 1 -6.14 -14.93 -8.40
N ARG A 2 -6.43 -14.39 -9.59
CA ARG A 2 -5.52 -14.47 -10.77
C ARG A 2 -4.84 -13.12 -10.94
N ILE A 3 -3.51 -13.08 -10.93
CA ILE A 3 -2.73 -11.87 -11.22
C ILE A 3 -2.60 -11.76 -12.75
N LYS A 4 -3.21 -10.73 -13.35
CA LYS A 4 -3.08 -10.44 -14.79
C LYS A 4 -1.78 -9.66 -15.04
N SER A 5 -1.01 -10.05 -16.04
CA SER A 5 0.31 -9.48 -16.36
C SER A 5 0.32 -8.56 -17.59
N ASP A 6 -0.82 -8.38 -18.25
CA ASP A 6 -0.97 -7.81 -19.59
C ASP A 6 -1.15 -6.28 -19.62
N GLN A 7 -1.28 -5.62 -18.47
CA GLN A 7 -1.36 -4.16 -18.36
C GLN A 7 -0.52 -3.68 -17.16
N ARG A 8 0.57 -2.93 -17.42
CA ARG A 8 1.45 -2.39 -16.37
C ARG A 8 1.87 -0.97 -16.71
N ILE A 9 1.64 -0.05 -15.79
CA ILE A 9 2.21 1.30 -15.82
C ILE A 9 3.04 1.44 -14.56
N ARG A 10 4.31 1.84 -14.70
CA ARG A 10 5.28 1.90 -13.60
C ARG A 10 5.76 3.34 -13.46
N LEU A 11 5.56 3.92 -12.28
CA LEU A 11 6.28 5.12 -11.89
C LEU A 11 7.75 4.75 -11.67
N ILE A 12 8.67 5.34 -12.44
CA ILE A 12 10.12 5.18 -12.26
C ILE A 12 10.67 6.56 -11.94
N ASN A 13 11.23 6.74 -10.75
CA ASN A 13 11.98 7.94 -10.40
C ASN A 13 13.14 7.56 -9.46
N VAL A 14 14.32 8.14 -9.70
CA VAL A 14 15.59 7.78 -9.04
C VAL A 14 16.07 8.87 -8.06
N LEU A 15 15.46 10.07 -8.07
CA LEU A 15 15.97 11.25 -7.35
C LEU A 15 14.96 11.90 -6.37
N GLY A 16 13.89 11.18 -6.02
CA GLY A 16 12.84 11.66 -5.11
C GLY A 16 11.63 12.21 -5.86
N THR A 17 10.43 11.84 -5.42
CA THR A 17 9.15 12.20 -6.04
C THR A 17 8.59 13.51 -5.49
N SER A 18 8.06 14.34 -6.39
CA SER A 18 7.27 15.51 -6.00
C SER A 18 5.80 15.15 -5.87
N ASP A 19 5.04 15.93 -5.11
CA ASP A 19 3.58 15.76 -4.99
C ASP A 19 2.87 15.74 -6.34
N LEU A 20 3.32 16.58 -7.28
CA LEU A 20 2.77 16.61 -8.63
C LEU A 20 3.02 15.28 -9.37
N MET A 21 4.19 14.68 -9.20
CA MET A 21 4.52 13.40 -9.82
C MET A 21 3.69 12.26 -9.22
N GLU A 22 3.54 12.24 -7.90
CA GLU A 22 2.72 11.24 -7.18
C GLU A 22 1.25 11.38 -7.56
N GLY A 23 0.70 12.61 -7.51
CA GLY A 23 -0.67 12.89 -7.93
C GLY A 23 -0.94 12.54 -9.40
N ASN A 24 -0.02 12.87 -10.31
CA ASN A 24 -0.15 12.49 -11.73
C ASN A 24 -0.09 10.97 -11.94
N ALA A 25 0.78 10.28 -11.22
CA ALA A 25 0.88 8.82 -11.31
C ALA A 25 -0.41 8.14 -10.84
N LEU A 26 -0.95 8.58 -9.72
CA LEU A 26 -2.16 8.01 -9.10
C LEU A 26 -3.46 8.41 -9.80
N SER A 27 -3.43 9.43 -10.65
CA SER A 27 -4.56 9.86 -11.48
C SER A 27 -4.47 9.43 -12.95
N HIS A 28 -3.35 8.83 -13.35
CA HIS A 28 -3.10 8.44 -14.73
C HIS A 28 -4.13 7.40 -15.22
N GLN A 29 -4.96 7.75 -16.20
CA GLN A 29 -5.96 6.86 -16.81
C GLN A 29 -6.92 6.18 -15.81
N GLN A 30 -7.40 6.91 -14.78
CA GLN A 30 -8.34 6.40 -13.78
C GLN A 30 -9.66 5.83 -14.34
N SER A 31 -10.06 6.21 -15.55
CA SER A 31 -11.23 5.65 -16.23
C SER A 31 -11.01 4.24 -16.77
N THR A 32 -9.74 3.87 -16.99
CA THR A 32 -9.34 2.63 -17.66
C THR A 32 -8.63 1.68 -16.69
N ILE A 33 -7.80 2.22 -15.79
CA ILE A 33 -7.05 1.43 -14.81
C ILE A 33 -7.94 1.13 -13.62
N ASP A 34 -8.16 -0.16 -13.37
CA ASP A 34 -8.93 -0.60 -12.22
C ASP A 34 -8.13 -0.55 -10.90
N ILE A 35 -6.87 -0.98 -10.95
CA ILE A 35 -6.05 -1.25 -9.77
C ILE A 35 -4.68 -0.58 -9.92
N TYR A 36 -4.28 0.17 -8.89
CA TYR A 36 -2.94 0.73 -8.75
C TYR A 36 -2.23 0.00 -7.62
N THR A 37 -1.04 -0.54 -7.89
CA THR A 37 -0.22 -1.24 -6.89
C THR A 37 1.03 -0.42 -6.63
N ASN A 38 1.28 -0.09 -5.36
CA ASN A 38 2.31 0.84 -4.97
C ASN A 38 3.16 0.25 -3.83
N SER A 39 4.47 0.48 -3.87
CA SER A 39 5.44 0.02 -2.87
C SER A 39 6.49 1.10 -2.66
N TRP A 40 6.00 2.29 -2.32
CA TRP A 40 6.78 3.50 -2.07
C TRP A 40 6.04 4.31 -1.01
N GLY A 41 6.76 5.19 -0.31
CA GLY A 41 6.20 5.95 0.81
C GLY A 41 7.28 6.82 1.46
N PRO A 42 7.02 7.34 2.66
CA PRO A 42 8.03 7.93 3.53
C PRO A 42 9.19 6.96 3.74
N LYS A 43 10.33 7.48 4.20
CA LYS A 43 11.48 6.63 4.48
C LYS A 43 11.23 5.85 5.78
N ASP A 44 11.26 4.53 5.67
CA ASP A 44 11.07 3.64 6.81
C ASP A 44 12.08 3.93 7.95
N GLY A 45 11.60 3.89 9.18
CA GLY A 45 12.33 4.12 10.43
C GLY A 45 12.66 5.60 10.69
N ARG A 46 12.03 6.53 9.97
CA ARG A 46 12.31 7.98 10.08
C ARG A 46 11.07 8.86 10.28
N GLY A 47 10.19 8.43 11.18
CA GLY A 47 9.10 9.25 11.69
C GLY A 47 7.89 9.36 10.76
N PHE A 48 6.97 10.26 11.09
CA PHE A 48 5.68 10.38 10.40
C PHE A 48 5.83 10.97 9.00
N GLY A 49 5.24 10.31 8.01
CA GLY A 49 5.07 10.85 6.68
C GLY A 49 3.61 11.04 6.31
N SER A 50 3.32 12.12 5.58
CA SER A 50 1.96 12.48 5.17
C SER A 50 1.84 12.49 3.66
N MET A 51 0.65 12.12 3.17
CA MET A 51 0.29 12.37 1.78
C MET A 51 0.20 13.87 1.55
N ARG A 52 0.77 14.33 0.45
CA ARG A 52 0.72 15.74 0.04
C ARG A 52 -0.61 16.01 -0.69
N THR A 53 -0.91 17.29 -0.91
CA THR A 53 -2.26 17.74 -1.33
C THR A 53 -2.69 17.15 -2.67
N LEU A 54 -1.84 17.19 -3.70
CA LEU A 54 -2.20 16.68 -5.02
C LEU A 54 -2.35 15.16 -5.03
N THR A 55 -1.49 14.48 -4.29
CA THR A 55 -1.54 13.03 -4.09
C THR A 55 -2.84 12.61 -3.40
N SER A 56 -3.22 13.28 -2.31
CA SER A 56 -4.47 13.01 -1.61
C SER A 56 -5.69 13.26 -2.49
N ALA A 57 -5.68 14.37 -3.24
CA ALA A 57 -6.76 14.70 -4.18
C ALA A 57 -6.87 13.69 -5.33
N ALA A 58 -5.74 13.18 -5.83
CA ALA A 58 -5.72 12.16 -6.88
C ALA A 58 -6.37 10.84 -6.41
N ILE A 59 -6.02 10.38 -5.21
CA ILE A 59 -6.61 9.18 -4.60
C ILE A 59 -8.12 9.40 -4.39
N GLU A 60 -8.52 10.50 -3.77
CA GLU A 60 -9.94 10.77 -3.51
C GLU A 60 -10.77 10.82 -4.82
N ARG A 61 -10.23 11.45 -5.87
CA ARG A 61 -10.87 11.46 -7.19
C ARG A 61 -10.99 10.05 -7.76
N GLY A 62 -9.95 9.22 -7.61
CA GLY A 62 -9.96 7.83 -8.04
C GLY A 62 -11.04 7.03 -7.33
N ILE A 63 -11.16 7.18 -6.02
CA ILE A 63 -12.22 6.54 -5.21
C ILE A 63 -13.61 6.99 -5.65
N ARG A 64 -13.81 8.26 -5.99
CA ARG A 64 -15.13 8.78 -6.36
C ARG A 64 -15.55 8.47 -7.80
N THR A 65 -14.61 8.52 -8.74
CA THR A 65 -14.93 8.53 -10.17
C THR A 65 -14.37 7.34 -10.96
N GLY A 66 -13.34 6.69 -10.43
CA GLY A 66 -12.68 5.56 -11.08
C GLY A 66 -13.62 4.37 -11.28
N ARG A 67 -13.28 3.50 -12.24
CA ARG A 67 -14.04 2.27 -12.52
C ARG A 67 -15.53 2.51 -12.76
N ASN A 68 -15.86 3.56 -13.54
CA ASN A 68 -17.24 4.00 -13.81
C ASN A 68 -18.02 4.31 -12.51
N GLY A 69 -17.40 5.01 -11.57
CA GLY A 69 -18.00 5.39 -10.29
C GLY A 69 -17.99 4.29 -9.21
N LYS A 70 -17.40 3.12 -9.47
CA LYS A 70 -17.20 2.06 -8.46
C LYS A 70 -16.01 2.31 -7.53
N GLY A 71 -15.17 3.28 -7.88
CA GLY A 71 -13.93 3.62 -7.20
C GLY A 71 -12.74 2.77 -7.67
N THR A 72 -11.65 3.46 -7.98
CA THR A 72 -10.32 2.88 -8.21
C THR A 72 -9.87 2.09 -6.99
N ILE A 73 -9.17 0.98 -7.19
CA ILE A 73 -8.59 0.19 -6.10
C ILE A 73 -7.12 0.56 -5.97
N TYR A 74 -6.74 1.13 -4.82
CA TYR A 74 -5.35 1.41 -4.48
C TYR A 74 -4.84 0.35 -3.53
N VAL A 75 -3.78 -0.36 -3.91
CA VAL A 75 -3.09 -1.37 -3.09
C VAL A 75 -1.72 -0.82 -2.72
N TRP A 76 -1.36 -0.92 -1.44
CA TRP A 76 -0.11 -0.39 -0.90
C TRP A 76 0.65 -1.44 -0.11
N ALA A 77 1.96 -1.50 -0.28
CA ALA A 77 2.81 -2.29 0.61
C ALA A 77 2.87 -1.63 1.99
N ALA A 78 2.83 -2.43 3.05
CA ALA A 78 2.84 -1.93 4.43
C ALA A 78 4.14 -1.23 4.82
N GLY A 79 5.29 -1.64 4.28
CA GLY A 79 6.60 -1.05 4.60
C GLY A 79 7.69 -2.11 4.81
N ASN A 80 8.94 -1.67 4.84
CA ASN A 80 10.13 -2.52 4.97
C ASN A 80 11.03 -2.15 6.17
N GLY A 81 10.53 -1.34 7.12
CA GLY A 81 11.26 -0.90 8.31
C GLY A 81 11.47 -1.97 9.38
N GLY A 82 10.79 -3.11 9.28
CA GLY A 82 10.85 -4.20 10.26
C GLY A 82 10.59 -3.71 11.69
N LEU A 83 11.41 -4.16 12.64
CA LEU A 83 11.32 -3.79 14.06
C LEU A 83 11.64 -2.31 14.35
N HIS A 84 12.14 -1.57 13.37
CA HIS A 84 12.57 -0.18 13.54
C HIS A 84 11.53 0.83 13.05
N ASP A 85 10.37 0.37 12.57
CA ASP A 85 9.30 1.25 12.13
C ASP A 85 7.92 0.70 12.48
N ASN A 86 6.93 1.57 12.38
CA ASN A 86 5.54 1.21 12.49
C ASN A 86 4.78 1.88 11.36
N CYS A 87 4.16 1.08 10.50
CA CYS A 87 3.44 1.59 9.34
C CYS A 87 2.20 2.45 9.67
N ASN A 88 1.82 2.60 10.96
CA ASN A 88 0.97 3.71 11.40
C ASN A 88 1.59 5.11 11.16
N ALA A 89 2.89 5.20 10.92
CA ALA A 89 3.58 6.44 10.58
C ALA A 89 3.51 6.77 9.08
N ASP A 90 3.04 5.85 8.23
CA ASP A 90 2.85 6.06 6.79
C ASP A 90 1.38 6.39 6.47
N ALA A 91 1.12 7.63 6.05
CA ALA A 91 -0.21 8.06 5.64
C ALA A 91 -0.81 7.29 4.45
N TYR A 92 0.01 6.73 3.55
CA TYR A 92 -0.48 5.88 2.48
C TYR A 92 -1.08 4.58 3.02
N VAL A 93 -0.44 3.98 4.02
CA VAL A 93 -0.87 2.74 4.67
C VAL A 93 -2.06 2.97 5.61
N ASN A 94 -2.11 4.13 6.27
CA ASN A 94 -3.23 4.51 7.16
C ASN A 94 -4.48 5.00 6.43
N SER A 95 -4.40 5.25 5.12
CA SER A 95 -5.53 5.81 4.39
C SER A 95 -6.68 4.81 4.31
N ILE A 96 -7.91 5.24 4.63
CA ILE A 96 -9.12 4.43 4.39
C ILE A 96 -9.36 4.15 2.89
N TYR A 97 -8.63 4.83 2.00
CA TYR A 97 -8.75 4.68 0.56
C TYR A 97 -7.77 3.66 -0.04
N THR A 98 -6.89 3.07 0.78
CA THR A 98 -5.90 2.09 0.33
C THR A 98 -6.13 0.73 0.98
N ILE A 99 -5.73 -0.32 0.26
CA ILE A 99 -5.66 -1.68 0.75
C ILE A 99 -4.20 -1.98 1.04
N SER A 100 -3.84 -1.95 2.32
CA SER A 100 -2.50 -2.23 2.81
C SER A 100 -2.23 -3.73 2.88
N ILE A 101 -1.10 -4.15 2.33
CA ILE A 101 -0.68 -5.55 2.26
C ILE A 101 0.71 -5.69 2.89
N SER A 102 0.83 -6.53 3.91
CA SER A 102 2.11 -6.91 4.50
C SER A 102 2.62 -8.24 3.93
N SER A 103 3.80 -8.68 4.39
CA SER A 103 4.55 -9.78 3.77
C SER A 103 4.83 -10.91 4.74
N ILE A 104 4.58 -12.13 4.28
CA ILE A 104 5.00 -13.37 4.95
C ILE A 104 6.01 -14.14 4.08
N ASN A 105 6.87 -14.93 4.72
CA ASN A 105 7.82 -15.80 4.02
C ASN A 105 7.15 -17.11 3.57
N SER A 106 7.93 -17.99 2.91
CA SER A 106 7.45 -19.31 2.44
C SER A 106 6.93 -20.23 3.54
N ASN A 107 7.30 -19.98 4.80
CA ASN A 107 6.90 -20.77 5.96
C ASN A 107 5.64 -20.18 6.65
N GLY A 108 5.06 -19.11 6.09
CA GLY A 108 3.89 -18.43 6.66
C GLY A 108 4.20 -17.51 7.84
N LEU A 109 5.47 -17.23 8.10
CA LEU A 109 5.90 -16.33 9.17
C LEU A 109 6.06 -14.90 8.65
N SER A 110 5.93 -13.90 9.53
CA SER A 110 6.20 -12.50 9.16
C SER A 110 7.60 -12.36 8.56
N ALA A 111 7.72 -11.64 7.45
CA ALA A 111 9.01 -11.36 6.85
C ALA A 111 9.82 -10.42 7.77
N THR A 112 11.14 -10.59 7.84
CA THR A 112 12.01 -9.78 8.72
C THR A 112 11.96 -8.26 8.49
N TYR A 113 11.58 -7.84 7.29
CA TYR A 113 11.41 -6.43 6.95
C TYR A 113 9.97 -5.93 7.17
N ALA A 114 9.00 -6.81 7.37
CA ALA A 114 7.60 -6.42 7.44
C ALA A 114 7.34 -5.55 8.68
N GLU A 115 6.68 -4.42 8.47
CA GLU A 115 6.21 -3.58 9.55
C GLU A 115 4.87 -4.12 10.09
N VAL A 116 4.77 -4.24 11.41
CA VAL A 116 3.57 -4.74 12.09
C VAL A 116 2.77 -3.55 12.61
N CYS A 117 1.62 -3.28 12.01
CA CYS A 117 0.75 -2.16 12.41
C CYS A 117 -0.73 -2.47 12.18
N THR A 118 -1.59 -1.69 12.85
CA THR A 118 -3.05 -1.84 12.83
C THR A 118 -3.73 -1.63 11.48
N PRO A 119 -3.28 -0.73 10.58
CA PRO A 119 -3.94 -0.51 9.30
C PRO A 119 -3.70 -1.62 8.29
N VAL A 120 -2.84 -2.63 8.55
CA VAL A 120 -2.60 -3.76 7.65
C VAL A 120 -3.87 -4.60 7.48
N LEU A 121 -4.40 -4.68 6.26
CA LEU A 121 -5.65 -5.41 5.97
C LEU A 121 -5.43 -6.85 5.56
N SER A 122 -4.29 -7.19 4.97
CA SER A 122 -3.98 -8.56 4.59
C SER A 122 -2.48 -8.81 4.45
N VAL A 123 -2.12 -10.08 4.24
CA VAL A 123 -0.74 -10.50 3.99
C VAL A 123 -0.67 -11.33 2.71
N THR A 124 0.46 -11.26 2.02
CA THR A 124 0.78 -12.15 0.89
C THR A 124 2.21 -12.66 1.02
N TYR A 125 2.54 -13.70 0.26
CA TYR A 125 3.91 -14.19 0.18
C TYR A 125 4.85 -13.14 -0.42
N GLY A 126 5.98 -12.92 0.24
CA GLY A 126 7.12 -12.15 -0.22
C GLY A 126 8.44 -12.85 0.07
N GLY A 127 9.54 -12.14 -0.13
CA GLY A 127 10.89 -12.63 0.17
C GLY A 127 11.26 -12.46 1.65
N GLY A 128 12.53 -12.72 1.95
CA GLY A 128 13.11 -12.47 3.29
C GLY A 128 13.05 -13.66 4.25
N GLY A 129 13.88 -13.57 5.30
CA GLY A 129 13.84 -14.51 6.42
C GLY A 129 12.55 -14.35 7.23
N GLY A 130 12.21 -15.36 8.03
CA GLY A 130 11.08 -15.27 8.96
C GLY A 130 11.49 -14.71 10.31
N THR A 131 10.60 -13.96 10.93
CA THR A 131 10.65 -13.69 12.38
C THR A 131 9.62 -14.55 13.10
N ASN A 132 9.77 -14.72 14.42
CA ASN A 132 8.74 -15.32 15.26
C ASN A 132 7.59 -14.33 15.57
N GLU A 133 7.50 -13.22 14.82
CA GLU A 133 6.40 -12.28 14.95
C GLU A 133 5.22 -12.78 14.11
N TYR A 134 4.07 -12.79 14.75
CA TYR A 134 2.80 -13.09 14.08
C TYR A 134 2.20 -11.77 13.60
N LEU A 135 1.95 -11.67 12.29
CA LEU A 135 1.07 -10.64 11.75
C LEU A 135 -0.36 -10.99 12.16
N SER A 136 -0.83 -10.42 13.26
CA SER A 136 -2.21 -10.58 13.70
C SER A 136 -3.12 -9.72 12.83
N LEU A 137 -3.74 -10.34 11.83
CA LEU A 137 -4.86 -9.75 11.11
C LEU A 137 -6.10 -9.89 11.99
N LEU A 138 -6.53 -8.81 12.63
CA LEU A 138 -7.83 -8.75 13.31
C LEU A 138 -8.93 -8.64 12.26
N ILE A 139 -9.24 -9.74 11.58
CA ILE A 139 -10.50 -9.87 10.88
C ILE A 139 -11.52 -10.23 11.96
N GLU A 140 -12.10 -9.22 12.61
CA GLU A 140 -13.32 -9.45 13.38
C GLU A 140 -14.40 -9.91 12.39
N SER A 141 -14.63 -11.22 12.34
CA SER A 141 -15.85 -11.75 11.76
C SER A 141 -16.98 -11.27 12.66
N SER A 142 -17.70 -10.22 12.25
CA SER A 142 -18.99 -9.91 12.86
C SER A 142 -19.84 -11.18 12.75
N PRO A 143 -20.27 -11.80 13.87
CA PRO A 143 -21.19 -12.92 13.79
C PRO A 143 -22.49 -12.43 13.15
N LEU A 144 -22.93 -13.12 12.10
CA LEU A 144 -24.26 -12.95 11.49
C LEU A 144 -25.36 -13.29 12.49
#